data_AF-A0A956IDI0-F1
#
_entry.id   AF-A0A956IDI0-F1
#
_cell.length_a   1.000
_cell.length_b   1.000
_cell.length_c   1.000
_cell.angle_alpha   90.00
_cell.angle_beta   90.00
_cell.angle_gamma   90.00
#
_symmetry.space_group_name_H-M   'P 1'
#
loop_
_entity.id
_entity.type
_entity.pdbx_description
1 polymer ?
#
loop_
_entity_poly.entity_id
_entity_poly.type
_entity_poly.pdbx_seq_one_letter_code
_entity_poly.pdbx_strand_id
1 'polypeptide(L)'
;FEEPPTSVSTKGSGATRTALAALANEPFQAVMSMEDEAGRRDLLLAHARWDDLECSRTAEWFQHAMEVEGFAEVVKQRLDEQPRSVVLLRLEQDVLDHDAACARHTQLAEAAPEDMDLRYLRLRCMTDASAQNEAFLAAHDEAPGNPWLSMAAGAALAQTGAYHEALPLLKQARTQIPFLTNLVDDEARLRRADGLSTGAMVRLEDLQGIFGLLDLKLSVERGDKLNPGSPAMAYHELSRGNLAGALSTCGPTECPQLAILVAASDGASDLQIEAAPLDGVTPPGIADAFAGLALARKRHLPDERFVAAIQRIAGPEAPRLLAFANPETLRADPAAAEAGLSPMRPIFRGEALAMGVVILGDEAPSHWRSLARALLFADERPYFR
;
A
#
# COMPACT_ATOMS: atom_id res chain seq x y z
N PHE A 1 4.24 34.20 -15.07
CA PHE A 1 3.46 33.79 -13.87
C PHE A 1 4.12 34.43 -12.65
N GLU A 2 3.36 34.65 -11.59
CA GLU A 2 3.81 35.29 -10.35
C GLU A 2 3.48 34.37 -9.17
N GLU A 3 4.32 34.34 -8.14
CA GLU A 3 4.05 33.63 -6.88
C GLU A 3 2.75 34.14 -6.23
N PRO A 4 2.00 33.29 -5.48
CA PRO A 4 0.84 33.73 -4.73
C PRO A 4 1.21 34.85 -3.74
N PRO A 5 0.52 36.00 -3.75
CA PRO A 5 0.83 37.10 -2.84
C PRO A 5 0.46 36.72 -1.40
N THR A 6 1.40 36.86 -0.46
CA THR A 6 1.24 36.51 0.96
C THR A 6 0.16 37.33 1.68
N SER A 7 -0.30 38.42 1.08
CA SER A 7 -1.50 39.15 1.48
C SER A 7 -2.10 39.92 0.30
N VAL A 8 -3.41 40.14 0.32
CA VAL A 8 -4.12 41.00 -0.65
C VAL A 8 -4.83 42.10 0.12
N SER A 9 -4.53 43.36 -0.20
CA SER A 9 -5.10 44.55 0.46
C SER A 9 -5.93 45.35 -0.53
N THR A 10 -7.20 45.59 -0.20
CA THR A 10 -8.17 46.29 -1.07
C THR A 10 -8.82 47.46 -0.34
N LYS A 11 -9.26 48.46 -1.11
CA LYS A 11 -10.03 49.63 -0.60
C LYS A 11 -11.52 49.53 -0.95
N GLY A 12 -12.04 48.32 -1.16
CA GLY A 12 -13.38 48.05 -1.67
C GLY A 12 -13.79 46.59 -1.45
N SER A 13 -14.86 46.15 -2.11
CA SER A 13 -15.53 44.86 -1.94
C SER A 13 -14.73 43.63 -2.43
N GLY A 14 -13.58 43.37 -1.80
CA GLY A 14 -12.68 42.27 -2.12
C GLY A 14 -11.93 42.42 -3.45
N ALA A 15 -11.01 41.48 -3.70
CA ALA A 15 -10.41 41.24 -5.01
C ALA A 15 -9.89 39.80 -5.06
N THR A 16 -10.26 39.06 -6.11
CA THR A 16 -9.73 37.72 -6.37
C THR A 16 -8.52 37.83 -7.29
N ARG A 17 -7.42 37.16 -6.95
CA ARG A 17 -6.26 36.99 -7.84
C ARG A 17 -5.98 35.50 -8.01
N THR A 18 -6.01 35.02 -9.25
CA THR A 18 -5.53 33.68 -9.58
C THR A 18 -4.01 33.71 -9.70
N ALA A 19 -3.32 32.81 -8.99
CA ALA A 19 -1.89 32.58 -9.12
C ALA A 19 -1.65 31.12 -9.51
N LEU A 20 -0.60 30.87 -10.29
CA LEU A 20 -0.19 29.52 -10.67
C LEU A 20 1.05 29.15 -9.87
N ALA A 21 0.85 28.50 -8.72
CA ALA A 21 1.96 27.93 -7.95
C ALA A 21 2.49 26.68 -8.67
N ALA A 22 3.81 26.54 -8.76
CA ALA A 22 4.42 25.33 -9.30
C ALA A 22 4.47 24.24 -8.22
N LEU A 23 4.17 22.98 -8.58
CA LEU A 23 4.38 21.79 -7.74
C LEU A 23 5.87 21.40 -7.67
N ALA A 24 6.77 22.39 -7.54
CA ALA A 24 8.20 22.26 -7.83
C ALA A 24 8.96 21.27 -6.90
N ASN A 25 8.38 20.93 -5.75
CA ASN A 25 8.96 19.97 -4.79
C ASN A 25 8.38 18.55 -4.93
N GLU A 26 7.24 18.42 -5.63
CA GLU A 26 6.43 17.20 -5.75
C GLU A 26 6.23 16.79 -7.23
N PRO A 27 7.32 16.52 -7.98
CA PRO A 27 7.23 16.20 -9.40
C PRO A 27 6.40 14.94 -9.68
N PHE A 28 6.44 13.96 -8.77
CA PHE A 28 5.61 12.75 -8.87
C PHE A 28 4.11 13.09 -8.82
N GLN A 29 3.68 13.90 -7.86
CA GLN A 29 2.27 14.34 -7.75
C GLN A 29 1.84 15.16 -8.97
N ALA A 30 2.74 16.00 -9.51
CA ALA A 30 2.48 16.74 -10.75
C ALA A 30 2.22 15.80 -11.94
N VAL A 31 3.05 14.77 -12.13
CA VAL A 31 2.86 13.75 -13.19
C VAL A 31 1.58 12.95 -12.98
N MET A 32 1.29 12.50 -11.75
CA MET A 32 0.06 11.76 -11.46
C MET A 32 -1.22 12.60 -11.62
N SER A 33 -1.13 13.93 -11.53
CA SER A 33 -2.26 14.84 -11.78
C SER A 33 -2.56 15.12 -13.27
N MET A 34 -1.77 14.56 -14.20
CA MET A 34 -1.96 14.77 -15.64
C MET A 34 -3.16 14.02 -16.21
N GLU A 35 -4.05 14.74 -16.90
CA GLU A 35 -5.15 14.19 -17.69
C GLU A 35 -4.67 13.43 -18.94
N ASP A 36 -3.53 13.83 -19.52
CA ASP A 36 -2.90 13.15 -20.66
C ASP A 36 -2.21 11.86 -20.19
N GLU A 37 -2.91 10.73 -20.36
CA GLU A 37 -2.41 9.41 -19.97
C GLU A 37 -1.18 8.96 -20.77
N ALA A 38 -1.04 9.41 -22.02
CA ALA A 38 0.09 9.07 -22.87
C ALA A 38 1.34 9.86 -22.42
N GLY A 39 1.20 11.17 -22.22
CA GLY A 39 2.25 12.00 -21.62
C GLY A 39 2.65 11.55 -20.22
N ARG A 40 1.67 11.14 -19.39
CA ARG A 40 1.90 10.57 -18.05
C ARG A 40 2.71 9.28 -18.11
N ARG A 41 2.32 8.33 -18.97
CA ARG A 41 3.08 7.09 -19.24
C ARG A 41 4.50 7.39 -19.71
N ASP A 42 4.66 8.28 -20.69
CA ASP A 42 5.95 8.53 -21.32
C ASP A 42 6.93 9.20 -20.34
N LEU A 43 6.43 10.02 -19.40
CA LEU A 43 7.22 10.55 -18.28
C LEU A 43 7.58 9.49 -17.24
N LEU A 44 6.65 8.61 -16.84
CA LEU A 44 6.95 7.47 -15.95
C LEU A 44 8.05 6.58 -16.54
N LEU A 45 7.96 6.26 -17.83
CA LEU A 45 8.97 5.47 -18.55
C LEU A 45 10.30 6.23 -18.74
N ALA A 46 10.29 7.55 -18.85
CA ALA A 46 11.51 8.36 -18.93
C ALA A 46 12.27 8.35 -17.59
N HIS A 47 11.58 8.60 -16.47
CA HIS A 47 12.18 8.51 -15.14
C HIS A 47 12.66 7.08 -14.83
N ALA A 48 11.83 6.07 -15.11
CA ALA A 48 12.22 4.67 -14.95
C ALA A 48 13.48 4.29 -15.75
N ARG A 49 13.72 4.94 -16.90
CA ARG A 49 14.89 4.67 -17.76
C ARG A 49 16.15 5.40 -17.30
N TRP A 50 16.02 6.66 -16.88
CA TRP A 50 17.19 7.55 -16.71
C TRP A 50 17.51 7.95 -15.26
N ASP A 51 16.59 7.82 -14.31
CA ASP A 51 16.85 8.21 -12.92
C ASP A 51 17.78 7.20 -12.22
N ASP A 52 18.66 7.69 -11.37
CA ASP A 52 19.63 6.88 -10.62
C ASP A 52 18.93 5.97 -9.59
N LEU A 53 19.35 4.71 -9.49
CA LEU A 53 18.77 3.74 -8.54
C LEU A 53 19.16 4.07 -7.09
N GLU A 54 20.25 4.83 -6.89
CA GLU A 54 20.66 5.36 -5.60
C GLU A 54 19.88 6.62 -5.18
N CYS A 55 18.99 7.14 -6.04
CA CYS A 55 18.10 8.25 -5.68
C CYS A 55 16.83 7.74 -4.98
N SER A 56 16.57 8.26 -3.78
CA SER A 56 15.44 7.89 -2.92
C SER A 56 14.04 8.05 -3.55
N ARG A 57 13.92 8.90 -4.58
CA ARG A 57 12.66 9.14 -5.32
C ARG A 57 12.44 8.19 -6.49
N THR A 58 13.48 7.48 -6.95
CA THR A 58 13.38 6.54 -8.08
C THR A 58 12.43 5.37 -7.78
N ALA A 59 12.28 5.02 -6.49
CA ALA A 59 11.27 4.07 -6.03
C ALA A 59 9.83 4.49 -6.38
N GLU A 60 9.49 5.79 -6.26
CA GLU A 60 8.15 6.33 -6.58
C GLU A 60 7.85 6.17 -8.09
N TRP A 61 8.83 6.51 -8.94
CA TRP A 61 8.70 6.35 -10.39
C TRP A 61 8.57 4.89 -10.82
N PHE A 62 9.40 4.00 -10.27
CA PHE A 62 9.37 2.58 -10.61
C PHE A 62 8.07 1.90 -10.19
N GLN A 63 7.55 2.22 -8.99
CA GLN A 63 6.29 1.66 -8.48
C GLN A 63 5.11 1.87 -9.45
N HIS A 64 5.04 3.04 -10.09
CA HIS A 64 3.96 3.36 -11.04
C HIS A 64 4.32 3.05 -12.50
N ALA A 65 5.60 3.05 -12.87
CA ALA A 65 6.02 2.59 -14.18
C ALA A 65 5.80 1.07 -14.36
N MET A 66 5.85 0.27 -13.29
CA MET A 66 5.49 -1.16 -13.34
C MET A 66 4.07 -1.44 -13.83
N GLU A 67 3.14 -0.48 -13.70
CA GLU A 67 1.74 -0.64 -14.13
C GLU A 67 1.49 -0.29 -15.61
N VAL A 68 2.49 0.23 -16.34
CA VAL A 68 2.29 0.75 -17.71
C VAL A 68 3.03 -0.02 -18.80
N GLU A 69 2.43 -0.07 -19.99
CA GLU A 69 3.00 -0.70 -21.19
C GLU A 69 4.40 -0.13 -21.50
N GLY A 70 5.37 -1.01 -21.78
CA GLY A 70 6.73 -0.64 -22.18
C GLY A 70 7.77 -0.69 -21.06
N PHE A 71 7.38 -0.76 -19.78
CA PHE A 71 8.33 -0.81 -18.66
C PHE A 71 9.23 -2.06 -18.68
N ALA A 72 8.71 -3.19 -19.15
CA ALA A 72 9.50 -4.41 -19.38
C ALA A 72 10.75 -4.16 -20.27
N GLU A 73 10.62 -3.33 -21.32
CA GLU A 73 11.77 -2.99 -22.19
C GLU A 73 12.72 -1.98 -21.54
N VAL A 74 12.24 -1.15 -20.62
CA VAL A 74 13.09 -0.28 -19.78
C VAL A 74 13.95 -1.13 -18.85
N VAL A 75 13.37 -2.13 -18.18
CA VAL A 75 14.11 -3.05 -17.30
C VAL A 75 15.18 -3.82 -18.09
N LYS A 76 14.86 -4.33 -19.29
CA LYS A 76 15.85 -4.98 -20.17
C LYS A 76 17.02 -4.06 -20.54
N GLN A 77 16.75 -2.84 -21.03
CA GLN A 77 17.82 -1.90 -21.39
C GLN A 77 18.73 -1.62 -20.18
N ARG A 78 18.15 -1.35 -19.01
CA ARG A 78 18.94 -1.07 -17.80
C ARG A 78 19.73 -2.29 -17.32
N LEU A 79 19.25 -3.51 -17.55
CA LEU A 79 19.99 -4.75 -17.27
C LEU A 79 21.19 -4.97 -18.20
N ASP A 80 21.11 -4.56 -19.47
CA ASP A 80 22.25 -4.57 -20.38
C ASP A 80 23.34 -3.57 -19.93
N GLU A 81 22.94 -2.43 -19.39
CA GLU A 81 23.83 -1.38 -18.88
C GLU A 81 24.39 -1.70 -17.48
N GLN A 82 23.60 -2.34 -16.61
CA GLN A 82 23.92 -2.60 -15.20
C GLN A 82 23.60 -4.06 -14.79
N PRO A 83 24.23 -5.09 -15.39
CA PRO A 83 23.85 -6.51 -15.28
C PRO A 83 24.05 -7.16 -13.90
N ARG A 84 24.50 -6.40 -12.89
CA ARG A 84 24.62 -6.83 -11.48
C ARG A 84 23.83 -5.96 -10.50
N SER A 85 23.02 -5.00 -10.97
CA SER A 85 22.19 -4.19 -10.08
C SER A 85 21.08 -5.06 -9.45
N VAL A 86 21.15 -5.26 -8.14
CA VAL A 86 20.21 -6.09 -7.38
C VAL A 86 18.77 -5.58 -7.51
N VAL A 87 18.59 -4.26 -7.64
CA VAL A 87 17.30 -3.62 -7.93
C VAL A 87 16.74 -4.06 -9.28
N LEU A 88 17.57 -4.08 -10.33
CA LEU A 88 17.12 -4.46 -11.67
C LEU A 88 16.92 -5.98 -11.79
N LEU A 89 17.76 -6.79 -11.16
CA LEU A 89 17.59 -8.23 -11.09
C LEU A 89 16.35 -8.62 -10.25
N ARG A 90 16.00 -7.83 -9.23
CA ARG A 90 14.69 -7.94 -8.58
C ARG A 90 13.56 -7.74 -9.59
N LEU A 91 13.63 -6.67 -10.39
CA LEU A 91 12.59 -6.30 -11.35
C LEU A 91 12.49 -7.30 -12.51
N GLU A 92 13.59 -7.94 -12.90
CA GLU A 92 13.61 -9.06 -13.84
C GLU A 92 12.68 -10.21 -13.39
N GLN A 93 12.60 -10.47 -12.08
CA GLN A 93 11.66 -11.47 -11.50
C GLN A 93 10.23 -10.95 -11.38
N ASP A 94 10.03 -9.63 -11.34
CA ASP A 94 8.74 -9.00 -11.02
C ASP A 94 7.96 -8.57 -12.27
N VAL A 95 8.62 -8.33 -13.42
CA VAL A 95 7.96 -7.86 -14.68
C VAL A 95 8.37 -8.58 -15.97
N LEU A 96 9.34 -9.49 -15.94
CA LEU A 96 9.75 -10.28 -17.12
C LEU A 96 9.36 -11.76 -16.95
N ASP A 97 9.92 -12.66 -17.76
CA ASP A 97 9.70 -14.10 -17.64
C ASP A 97 10.32 -14.60 -16.32
N HIS A 98 9.46 -14.89 -15.33
CA HIS A 98 9.86 -15.23 -13.97
C HIS A 98 10.72 -16.50 -13.90
N ASP A 99 10.37 -17.54 -14.69
CA ASP A 99 11.09 -18.81 -14.69
C ASP A 99 12.48 -18.64 -15.32
N ALA A 100 12.59 -17.88 -16.42
CA ALA A 100 13.87 -17.54 -17.04
C ALA A 100 14.75 -16.67 -16.12
N ALA A 101 14.16 -15.65 -15.47
CA ALA A 101 14.82 -14.81 -14.47
C ALA A 101 15.36 -15.66 -13.31
N CYS A 102 14.55 -16.58 -12.80
CA CYS A 102 14.93 -17.45 -11.70
C CYS A 102 15.98 -18.50 -12.06
N ALA A 103 15.94 -19.04 -13.29
CA ALA A 103 17.02 -19.88 -13.82
C ALA A 103 18.34 -19.10 -13.94
N ARG A 104 18.30 -17.86 -14.44
CA ARG A 104 19.45 -16.94 -14.51
C ARG A 104 20.02 -16.64 -13.12
N HIS A 105 19.20 -16.24 -12.16
CA HIS A 105 19.66 -15.85 -10.82
C HIS A 105 20.19 -17.03 -10.01
N THR A 106 19.64 -18.23 -10.22
CA THR A 106 20.19 -19.47 -9.65
C THR A 106 21.61 -19.73 -10.16
N GLN A 107 21.86 -19.61 -11.47
CA GLN A 107 23.20 -19.77 -12.05
C GLN A 107 24.19 -18.71 -11.56
N LEU A 108 23.76 -17.45 -11.43
CA LEU A 108 24.59 -16.37 -10.88
C LEU A 108 24.98 -16.65 -9.41
N ALA A 109 24.03 -17.06 -8.57
CA ALA A 109 24.29 -17.40 -7.17
C ALA A 109 25.19 -18.66 -7.03
N GLU A 110 25.08 -19.63 -7.93
CA GLU A 110 25.95 -20.82 -7.93
C GLU A 110 27.37 -20.52 -8.42
N ALA A 111 27.54 -19.53 -9.29
CA ALA A 111 28.85 -19.03 -9.71
C ALA A 111 29.53 -18.12 -8.65
N ALA A 112 28.77 -17.61 -7.68
CA ALA A 112 29.25 -16.70 -6.64
C ALA A 112 28.56 -16.99 -5.28
N PRO A 113 28.86 -18.12 -4.61
CA PRO A 113 28.13 -18.55 -3.41
C PRO A 113 28.30 -17.61 -2.19
N GLU A 114 29.36 -16.82 -2.16
CA GLU A 114 29.61 -15.79 -1.13
C GLU A 114 28.83 -14.48 -1.38
N ASP A 115 28.20 -14.32 -2.56
CA ASP A 115 27.42 -13.13 -2.92
C ASP A 115 26.00 -13.24 -2.33
N MET A 116 25.80 -12.61 -1.18
CA MET A 116 24.56 -12.68 -0.43
C MET A 116 23.39 -11.95 -1.11
N ASP A 117 23.65 -11.03 -2.04
CA ASP A 117 22.60 -10.37 -2.83
C ASP A 117 22.08 -11.32 -3.92
N LEU A 118 22.97 -12.08 -4.57
CA LEU A 118 22.59 -13.16 -5.48
C LEU A 118 21.91 -14.32 -4.72
N ARG A 119 22.31 -14.62 -3.48
CA ARG A 119 21.60 -15.56 -2.60
C ARG A 119 20.17 -15.08 -2.30
N TYR A 120 19.98 -13.82 -1.94
CA TYR A 120 18.66 -13.21 -1.77
C TYR A 120 17.80 -13.35 -3.04
N LEU A 121 18.33 -12.99 -4.21
CA LEU A 121 17.62 -13.12 -5.49
C LEU A 121 17.22 -14.56 -5.80
N ARG A 122 18.10 -15.55 -5.53
CA ARG A 122 17.78 -16.98 -5.66
C ARG A 122 16.66 -17.41 -4.72
N LEU A 123 16.67 -16.96 -3.47
CA LEU A 123 15.63 -17.33 -2.49
C LEU A 123 14.24 -16.79 -2.86
N ARG A 124 14.16 -15.64 -3.54
CA ARG A 124 12.89 -15.10 -4.09
C ARG A 124 12.18 -16.04 -5.07
N CYS A 125 12.89 -16.99 -5.68
CA CYS A 125 12.36 -17.96 -6.62
C CYS A 125 11.72 -19.21 -5.97
N MET A 126 11.70 -19.28 -4.64
CA MET A 126 11.00 -20.34 -3.92
C MET A 126 9.49 -20.11 -3.98
N THR A 127 8.73 -21.14 -4.36
CA THR A 127 7.27 -21.08 -4.55
C THR A 127 6.46 -21.36 -3.28
N ASP A 128 7.04 -22.03 -2.29
CA ASP A 128 6.44 -22.18 -0.96
C ASP A 128 6.83 -21.00 -0.06
N ALA A 129 5.83 -20.22 0.37
CA ALA A 129 6.05 -19.00 1.15
C ALA A 129 6.54 -19.26 2.58
N SER A 130 6.25 -20.42 3.19
CA SER A 130 6.77 -20.75 4.54
C SER A 130 8.24 -21.10 4.46
N ALA A 131 8.60 -22.01 3.55
CA ALA A 131 9.99 -22.40 3.32
C ALA A 131 10.84 -21.23 2.82
N GLN A 132 10.28 -20.32 2.01
CA GLN A 132 10.94 -19.08 1.59
C GLN A 132 11.23 -18.17 2.79
N ASN A 133 10.24 -17.93 3.65
CA ASN A 133 10.41 -17.11 4.85
C ASN A 133 11.45 -17.70 5.81
N GLU A 134 11.41 -19.02 6.06
CA GLU A 134 12.41 -19.74 6.86
C GLU A 134 13.82 -19.63 6.25
N ALA A 135 13.95 -19.76 4.93
CA ALA A 135 15.23 -19.65 4.25
C ALA A 135 15.80 -18.20 4.23
N PHE A 136 14.94 -17.18 4.20
CA PHE A 136 15.37 -15.78 4.36
C PHE A 136 15.85 -15.48 5.77
N LEU A 137 15.19 -16.02 6.80
CA LEU A 137 15.62 -15.89 8.19
C LEU A 137 17.00 -16.54 8.39
N ALA A 138 17.17 -17.80 7.98
CA ALA A 138 18.45 -18.49 8.07
C ALA A 138 19.58 -17.79 7.29
N ALA A 139 19.29 -17.26 6.09
CA ALA A 139 20.27 -16.50 5.32
C ALA A 139 20.62 -15.14 5.97
N HIS A 140 19.67 -14.50 6.67
CA HIS A 140 19.97 -13.29 7.46
C HIS A 140 20.81 -13.62 8.71
N ASP A 141 20.55 -14.73 9.40
CA ASP A 141 21.38 -15.18 10.54
C ASP A 141 22.85 -15.45 10.12
N GLU A 142 23.07 -15.96 8.91
CA GLU A 142 24.41 -16.13 8.32
C GLU A 142 25.05 -14.80 7.88
N ALA A 143 24.24 -13.83 7.43
CA ALA A 143 24.72 -12.56 6.86
C ALA A 143 23.93 -11.33 7.37
N PRO A 144 23.95 -11.02 8.69
CA PRO A 144 23.05 -10.02 9.27
C PRO A 144 23.36 -8.58 8.86
N GLY A 145 24.55 -8.34 8.29
CA GLY A 145 24.91 -7.06 7.68
C GLY A 145 24.33 -6.82 6.28
N ASN A 146 23.76 -7.83 5.62
CA ASN A 146 23.23 -7.69 4.26
C ASN A 146 21.84 -7.03 4.26
N PRO A 147 21.62 -5.92 3.53
CA PRO A 147 20.36 -5.17 3.61
C PRO A 147 19.20 -5.83 2.87
N TRP A 148 19.44 -6.59 1.80
CA TRP A 148 18.39 -7.29 1.06
C TRP A 148 17.86 -8.50 1.84
N LEU A 149 18.74 -9.26 2.49
CA LEU A 149 18.36 -10.31 3.44
C LEU A 149 17.69 -9.72 4.69
N SER A 150 18.14 -8.56 5.18
CA SER A 150 17.45 -7.83 6.26
C SER A 150 16.02 -7.43 5.88
N MET A 151 15.80 -6.93 4.65
CA MET A 151 14.46 -6.66 4.15
C MET A 151 13.60 -7.93 4.14
N ALA A 152 14.14 -9.03 3.62
CA ALA A 152 13.39 -10.27 3.45
C ALA A 152 13.07 -10.97 4.79
N ALA A 153 14.02 -11.02 5.72
CA ALA A 153 13.80 -11.49 7.08
C ALA A 153 12.81 -10.60 7.85
N GLY A 154 12.92 -9.27 7.74
CA GLY A 154 11.96 -8.33 8.29
C GLY A 154 10.55 -8.53 7.73
N ALA A 155 10.41 -8.78 6.43
CA ALA A 155 9.14 -9.09 5.79
C ALA A 155 8.58 -10.45 6.26
N ALA A 156 9.41 -11.49 6.42
CA ALA A 156 9.00 -12.80 6.93
C ALA A 156 8.42 -12.71 8.36
N LEU A 157 9.09 -11.97 9.25
CA LEU A 157 8.62 -11.69 10.61
C LEU A 157 7.32 -10.86 10.62
N ALA A 158 7.26 -9.83 9.77
CA ALA A 158 6.06 -9.01 9.60
C ALA A 158 4.86 -9.82 9.09
N GLN A 159 5.08 -10.82 8.23
CA GLN A 159 4.04 -11.70 7.71
C GLN A 159 3.48 -12.68 8.74
N THR A 160 4.28 -13.13 9.72
CA THR A 160 3.79 -13.99 10.80
C THR A 160 3.10 -13.18 11.90
N GLY A 161 3.58 -11.97 12.17
CA GLY A 161 3.06 -11.07 13.21
C GLY A 161 4.11 -10.67 14.26
N ALA A 162 5.37 -11.08 14.07
CA ALA A 162 6.53 -10.71 14.88
C ALA A 162 6.98 -9.26 14.55
N TYR A 163 6.08 -8.31 14.78
CA TYR A 163 6.26 -6.90 14.39
C TYR A 163 7.42 -6.24 15.12
N HIS A 164 7.68 -6.61 16.37
CA HIS A 164 8.78 -6.08 17.17
C HIS A 164 10.14 -6.48 16.58
N GLU A 165 10.33 -7.75 16.25
CA GLU A 165 11.56 -8.27 15.61
C GLU A 165 11.71 -7.80 14.15
N ALA A 166 10.61 -7.60 13.42
CA ALA A 166 10.63 -7.14 12.02
C ALA A 166 11.17 -5.70 11.86
N LEU A 167 10.79 -4.80 12.77
CA LEU A 167 11.07 -3.37 12.71
C LEU A 167 12.55 -2.98 12.55
N PRO A 168 13.51 -3.51 13.34
CA PRO A 168 14.92 -3.18 13.17
C PRO A 168 15.48 -3.61 11.80
N LEU A 169 15.02 -4.74 11.26
CA LEU A 169 15.52 -5.30 9.99
C LEU A 169 15.01 -4.52 8.77
N LEU A 170 13.72 -4.15 8.76
CA LEU A 170 13.15 -3.27 7.73
C LEU A 170 13.79 -1.89 7.77
N LYS A 171 14.04 -1.34 8.97
CA LYS A 171 14.75 -0.06 9.14
C LYS A 171 16.19 -0.14 8.62
N GLN A 172 16.92 -1.22 8.93
CA GLN A 172 18.28 -1.44 8.40
C GLN A 172 18.28 -1.41 6.87
N ALA A 173 17.43 -2.22 6.23
CA ALA A 173 17.30 -2.27 4.77
C ALA A 173 17.02 -0.90 4.15
N ARG A 174 15.99 -0.20 4.65
CA ARG A 174 15.59 1.15 4.21
C ARG A 174 16.70 2.19 4.36
N THR A 175 17.57 2.06 5.37
CA THR A 175 18.70 2.99 5.58
C THR A 175 19.95 2.67 4.75
N GLN A 176 20.01 1.49 4.12
CA GLN A 176 21.18 1.01 3.36
C GLN A 176 20.91 0.87 1.86
N ILE A 177 19.65 0.78 1.43
CA ILE A 177 19.24 0.73 0.02
C ILE A 177 18.29 1.92 -0.24
N PRO A 178 18.73 2.99 -0.94
CA PRO A 178 17.89 4.16 -1.22
C PRO A 178 16.59 3.84 -1.97
N PHE A 179 16.61 2.81 -2.83
CA PHE A 179 15.43 2.32 -3.56
C PHE A 179 14.31 1.74 -2.67
N LEU A 180 14.57 1.50 -1.37
CA LEU A 180 13.59 0.94 -0.42
C LEU A 180 12.95 1.98 0.51
N THR A 181 12.95 3.26 0.12
CA THR A 181 12.29 4.35 0.87
C THR A 181 10.81 4.09 1.15
N ASN A 182 10.10 3.45 0.23
CA ASN A 182 8.68 3.10 0.38
C ASN A 182 8.39 2.09 1.52
N LEU A 183 9.39 1.36 2.04
CA LEU A 183 9.24 0.53 3.25
C LEU A 183 8.87 1.35 4.49
N VAL A 184 8.95 2.69 4.43
CA VAL A 184 8.53 3.58 5.52
C VAL A 184 7.02 3.47 5.82
N ASP A 185 6.19 3.13 4.82
CA ASP A 185 4.75 2.83 5.01
C ASP A 185 4.57 1.60 5.91
N ASP A 186 5.27 0.50 5.61
CA ASP A 186 5.23 -0.71 6.42
C ASP A 186 5.86 -0.50 7.80
N GLU A 187 6.99 0.23 7.91
CA GLU A 187 7.58 0.57 9.21
C GLU A 187 6.59 1.34 10.10
N ALA A 188 5.78 2.24 9.52
CA ALA A 188 4.73 2.94 10.24
C ALA A 188 3.58 2.01 10.68
N ARG A 189 3.09 1.10 9.81
CA ARG A 189 2.09 0.07 10.15
C ARG A 189 2.57 -0.83 11.28
N LEU A 190 3.81 -1.30 11.21
CA LEU A 190 4.38 -2.21 12.21
C LEU A 190 4.58 -1.52 13.56
N ARG A 191 5.04 -0.27 13.58
CA ARG A 191 5.12 0.54 14.82
C ARG A 191 3.75 0.71 15.48
N ARG A 192 2.68 0.89 14.70
CA ARG A 192 1.30 0.98 15.20
C ARG A 192 0.82 -0.35 15.80
N ALA A 193 1.09 -1.48 15.13
CA ALA A 193 0.67 -2.81 15.57
C ALA A 193 1.48 -3.34 16.77
N ASP A 194 2.79 -3.06 16.83
CA ASP A 194 3.65 -3.35 17.98
C ASP A 194 3.23 -2.50 19.20
N GLY A 195 2.96 -1.20 19.00
CA GLY A 195 2.45 -0.31 20.05
C GLY A 195 1.10 -0.76 20.63
N LEU A 196 0.19 -1.28 19.79
CA LEU A 196 -1.07 -1.88 20.24
C LEU A 196 -0.84 -3.14 21.11
N SER A 197 0.15 -3.95 20.76
CA SER A 197 0.43 -5.23 21.43
C SER A 197 1.23 -5.06 22.74
N THR A 198 2.13 -4.07 22.78
CA THR A 198 3.01 -3.77 23.93
C THR A 198 2.46 -2.70 24.87
N GLY A 199 1.47 -1.92 24.42
CA GLY A 199 1.04 -0.70 25.11
C GLY A 199 2.03 0.47 24.99
N ALA A 200 3.06 0.37 24.13
CA ALA A 200 4.05 1.40 23.94
C ALA A 200 3.52 2.61 23.16
N MET A 201 4.02 3.81 23.49
CA MET A 201 3.71 5.04 22.76
C MET A 201 4.32 5.00 21.35
N VAL A 202 3.47 4.85 20.34
CA VAL A 202 3.82 4.90 18.93
C VAL A 202 4.42 6.28 18.61
N ARG A 203 5.54 6.29 17.87
CA ARG A 203 6.23 7.47 17.36
C ARG A 203 6.51 7.30 15.88
N LEU A 204 6.21 8.31 15.07
CA LEU A 204 6.36 8.29 13.60
C LEU A 204 7.11 9.54 13.09
N GLU A 205 7.64 10.36 14.00
CA GLU A 205 8.24 11.67 13.68
C GLU A 205 9.56 11.51 12.91
N ASP A 206 10.31 10.42 13.15
CA ASP A 206 11.53 10.07 12.41
C ASP A 206 11.26 9.40 11.05
N LEU A 207 9.98 9.31 10.63
CA LEU A 207 9.56 8.77 9.34
C LEU A 207 9.05 9.87 8.38
N GLN A 208 8.77 11.07 8.89
CA GLN A 208 8.26 12.18 8.08
C GLN A 208 9.32 12.72 7.12
N GLY A 209 8.91 13.17 5.93
CA GLY A 209 9.78 13.67 4.86
C GLY A 209 10.60 12.61 4.11
N ILE A 210 10.44 11.31 4.44
CA ILE A 210 11.17 10.21 3.77
C ILE A 210 10.48 9.77 2.47
N PHE A 211 9.14 9.84 2.43
CA PHE A 211 8.31 9.38 1.32
C PHE A 211 7.02 10.21 1.31
N GLY A 212 6.70 10.86 0.19
CA GLY A 212 5.62 11.87 0.15
C GLY A 212 4.24 11.29 0.45
N LEU A 213 4.02 10.02 0.09
CA LEU A 213 2.76 9.33 0.33
C LEU A 213 2.48 9.07 1.82
N LEU A 214 3.51 8.77 2.63
CA LEU A 214 3.33 8.58 4.07
C LEU A 214 2.93 9.89 4.75
N ASP A 215 3.57 11.01 4.38
CA ASP A 215 3.19 12.32 4.93
C ASP A 215 1.77 12.72 4.54
N LEU A 216 1.30 12.36 3.34
CA LEU A 216 -0.11 12.54 2.95
C LEU A 216 -1.05 11.70 3.83
N LYS A 217 -0.77 10.40 4.01
CA LYS A 217 -1.59 9.50 4.86
C LYS A 217 -1.67 9.97 6.32
N LEU A 218 -0.54 10.40 6.89
CA LEU A 218 -0.48 10.99 8.23
C LEU A 218 -1.24 12.31 8.31
N SER A 219 -1.21 13.13 7.25
CA SER A 219 -1.98 14.38 7.15
C SER A 219 -3.49 14.11 7.06
N VAL A 220 -3.92 13.05 6.38
CA VAL A 220 -5.33 12.59 6.35
C VAL A 220 -5.80 12.15 7.74
N GLU A 221 -4.99 11.36 8.47
CA GLU A 221 -5.33 10.93 9.84
C GLU A 221 -5.40 12.12 10.83
N ARG A 222 -4.52 13.12 10.68
CA ARG A 222 -4.44 14.28 11.57
C ARG A 222 -5.42 15.40 11.23
N GLY A 223 -5.78 15.55 9.95
CA GLY A 223 -6.53 16.70 9.43
C GLY A 223 -5.68 17.96 9.21
N ASP A 224 -4.36 17.90 9.36
CA ASP A 224 -3.46 19.04 9.12
C ASP A 224 -3.03 19.14 7.65
N LYS A 225 -2.75 20.36 7.18
CA LYS A 225 -2.28 20.68 5.80
C LYS A 225 -3.23 20.28 4.64
N LEU A 226 -4.38 19.68 4.92
CA LEU A 226 -5.36 19.29 3.91
C LEU A 226 -6.05 20.51 3.28
N ASN A 227 -6.21 20.51 1.96
CA ASN A 227 -6.99 21.53 1.25
C ASN A 227 -8.50 21.33 1.55
N PRO A 228 -9.25 22.37 1.97
CA PRO A 228 -10.69 22.28 2.15
C PRO A 228 -11.40 21.84 0.87
N GLY A 229 -12.35 20.90 0.97
CA GLY A 229 -13.06 20.34 -0.19
C GLY A 229 -12.26 19.34 -1.03
N SER A 230 -11.04 18.98 -0.65
CA SER A 230 -10.28 17.91 -1.32
C SER A 230 -10.77 16.50 -0.92
N PRO A 231 -10.60 15.47 -1.77
CA PRO A 231 -10.88 14.08 -1.40
C PRO A 231 -10.15 13.64 -0.12
N ALA A 232 -8.92 14.12 0.11
CA ALA A 232 -8.16 13.86 1.33
C ALA A 232 -8.89 14.34 2.61
N MET A 233 -9.60 15.48 2.55
CA MET A 233 -10.47 15.94 3.63
C MET A 233 -11.69 15.04 3.82
N ALA A 234 -12.23 14.46 2.74
CA ALA A 234 -13.34 13.52 2.83
C ALA A 234 -12.93 12.20 3.53
N TYR A 235 -11.72 11.71 3.28
CA TYR A 235 -11.12 10.59 4.04
C TYR A 235 -10.83 10.97 5.51
N HIS A 236 -10.47 12.22 5.81
CA HIS A 236 -10.35 12.69 7.20
C HIS A 236 -11.69 12.61 7.95
N GLU A 237 -12.77 13.13 7.36
CA GLU A 237 -14.12 13.08 7.95
C GLU A 237 -14.62 11.63 8.12
N LEU A 238 -14.35 10.75 7.14
CA LEU A 238 -14.58 9.31 7.26
C LEU A 238 -13.82 8.72 8.46
N SER A 239 -12.52 9.02 8.60
CA SER A 239 -11.67 8.49 9.69
C SER A 239 -12.19 8.79 11.10
N ARG A 240 -12.97 9.88 11.24
CA ARG A 240 -13.60 10.35 12.47
C ARG A 240 -15.04 9.89 12.67
N GLY A 241 -15.58 9.09 11.75
CA GLY A 241 -16.97 8.62 11.77
C GLY A 241 -17.99 9.66 11.32
N ASN A 242 -17.57 10.79 10.75
CA ASN A 242 -18.48 11.78 10.16
C ASN A 242 -18.86 11.37 8.73
N LEU A 243 -19.58 10.25 8.62
CA LEU A 243 -19.94 9.62 7.35
C LEU A 243 -20.78 10.54 6.44
N ALA A 244 -21.56 11.45 7.02
CA ALA A 244 -22.28 12.48 6.26
C ALA A 244 -21.36 13.62 5.80
N GLY A 245 -20.42 14.05 6.65
CA GLY A 245 -19.38 15.03 6.30
C GLY A 245 -18.51 14.58 5.14
N ALA A 246 -18.05 13.31 5.17
CA ALA A 246 -17.29 12.68 4.10
C ALA A 246 -18.02 12.78 2.75
N LEU A 247 -19.27 12.27 2.67
CA LEU A 247 -20.08 12.33 1.44
C LEU A 247 -20.48 13.74 1.02
N SER A 248 -20.54 14.70 1.94
CA SER A 248 -20.76 16.13 1.62
C SER A 248 -19.50 16.83 1.09
N THR A 249 -18.32 16.25 1.35
CA THR A 249 -17.02 16.77 0.89
C THR A 249 -16.66 16.18 -0.47
N CYS A 250 -16.98 14.91 -0.72
CA CYS A 250 -16.92 14.29 -2.04
C CYS A 250 -18.05 13.26 -2.17
N GLY A 251 -18.96 13.45 -3.14
CA GLY A 251 -20.15 12.63 -3.31
C GLY A 251 -19.88 11.25 -3.93
N PRO A 252 -20.89 10.36 -4.00
CA PRO A 252 -20.72 9.02 -4.56
C PRO A 252 -20.38 8.97 -6.07
N THR A 253 -20.64 10.05 -6.80
CA THR A 253 -20.28 10.16 -8.23
C THR A 253 -18.83 10.60 -8.39
N GLU A 254 -18.38 11.49 -7.51
CA GLU A 254 -17.07 12.15 -7.52
C GLU A 254 -15.98 11.30 -6.86
N CYS A 255 -16.32 10.60 -5.77
CA CYS A 255 -15.46 9.66 -5.06
C CYS A 255 -16.20 8.32 -4.81
N PRO A 256 -16.43 7.50 -5.86
CA PRO A 256 -17.15 6.23 -5.72
C PRO A 256 -16.46 5.24 -4.75
N GLN A 257 -15.13 5.27 -4.63
CA GLN A 257 -14.36 4.46 -3.68
C GLN A 257 -14.68 4.87 -2.22
N LEU A 258 -14.70 6.18 -1.93
CA LEU A 258 -15.07 6.72 -0.62
C LEU A 258 -16.49 6.30 -0.24
N ALA A 259 -17.44 6.33 -1.17
CA ALA A 259 -18.82 5.90 -0.92
C ALA A 259 -18.91 4.41 -0.51
N ILE A 260 -18.09 3.55 -1.10
CA ILE A 260 -17.98 2.13 -0.70
C ILE A 260 -17.43 2.01 0.73
N LEU A 261 -16.37 2.76 1.09
CA LEU A 261 -15.83 2.77 2.46
C LEU A 261 -16.84 3.32 3.48
N VAL A 262 -17.58 4.38 3.13
CA VAL A 262 -18.64 4.96 3.97
C VAL A 262 -19.76 3.95 4.19
N ALA A 263 -20.22 3.25 3.15
CA ALA A 263 -21.26 2.22 3.26
C ALA A 263 -20.82 0.99 4.07
N ALA A 264 -19.54 0.66 4.06
CA ALA A 264 -18.96 -0.41 4.87
C ALA A 264 -18.64 -0.01 6.32
N SER A 265 -18.89 1.24 6.72
CA SER A 265 -18.49 1.77 8.04
C SER A 265 -19.45 1.45 9.20
N ASP A 266 -18.90 1.34 10.42
CA ASP A 266 -19.68 1.24 11.66
C ASP A 266 -20.59 2.47 11.83
N GLY A 267 -21.91 2.28 11.67
CA GLY A 267 -22.91 3.34 11.77
C GLY A 267 -23.35 3.97 10.44
N ALA A 268 -23.00 3.37 9.29
CA ALA A 268 -23.60 3.71 8.01
C ALA A 268 -25.13 3.53 8.03
N SER A 269 -25.87 4.50 7.49
CA SER A 269 -27.33 4.38 7.31
C SER A 269 -27.68 3.64 6.02
N ASP A 270 -28.87 3.05 5.93
CA ASP A 270 -29.30 2.31 4.73
C ASP A 270 -29.22 3.16 3.46
N LEU A 271 -29.56 4.45 3.51
CA LEU A 271 -29.43 5.38 2.37
C LEU A 271 -27.98 5.55 1.89
N GLN A 272 -26.99 5.46 2.79
CA GLN A 272 -25.57 5.50 2.42
C GLN A 272 -25.10 4.17 1.84
N ILE A 273 -25.70 3.06 2.27
CA ILE A 273 -25.40 1.72 1.74
C ILE A 273 -26.04 1.52 0.35
N GLU A 274 -27.26 1.98 0.15
CA GLU A 274 -27.98 1.98 -1.13
C GLU A 274 -27.35 2.95 -2.15
N ALA A 275 -26.66 4.00 -1.70
CA ALA A 275 -25.93 4.94 -2.55
C ALA A 275 -24.50 4.48 -2.92
N ALA A 276 -24.04 3.32 -2.44
CA ALA A 276 -22.71 2.81 -2.78
C ALA A 276 -22.71 2.19 -4.20
N PRO A 277 -21.80 2.60 -5.11
CA PRO A 277 -21.76 2.12 -6.50
C PRO A 277 -21.13 0.72 -6.61
N LEU A 278 -21.78 -0.28 -6.00
CA LEU A 278 -21.31 -1.67 -5.95
C LEU A 278 -21.40 -2.37 -7.31
N ASP A 279 -22.30 -1.95 -8.19
CA ASP A 279 -22.48 -2.40 -9.58
C ASP A 279 -21.71 -1.56 -10.61
N GLY A 280 -20.98 -0.52 -10.16
CA GLY A 280 -20.26 0.42 -11.03
C GLY A 280 -19.17 -0.21 -11.91
N VAL A 281 -18.97 0.37 -13.10
CA VAL A 281 -18.05 -0.17 -14.14
C VAL A 281 -16.57 0.11 -13.89
N THR A 282 -16.22 1.07 -13.03
CA THR A 282 -14.82 1.41 -12.74
C THR A 282 -14.15 0.28 -11.94
N PRO A 283 -12.96 -0.22 -12.36
CA PRO A 283 -12.19 -1.18 -11.57
C PRO A 283 -11.91 -0.67 -10.16
N PRO A 284 -12.19 -1.45 -9.10
CA PRO A 284 -11.86 -1.07 -7.73
C PRO A 284 -10.37 -0.81 -7.50
N GLY A 285 -10.09 0.13 -6.60
CA GLY A 285 -8.78 0.35 -5.99
C GLY A 285 -8.48 -0.70 -4.90
N ILE A 286 -7.57 -0.40 -3.98
CA ILE A 286 -7.21 -1.35 -2.91
C ILE A 286 -8.34 -1.42 -1.86
N ALA A 287 -8.54 -0.36 -1.10
CA ALA A 287 -9.47 -0.35 0.03
C ALA A 287 -10.93 -0.63 -0.38
N ASP A 288 -11.39 -0.07 -1.51
CA ASP A 288 -12.74 -0.27 -2.01
C ASP A 288 -12.96 -1.66 -2.64
N ALA A 289 -11.89 -2.38 -3.02
CA ALA A 289 -12.02 -3.79 -3.39
C ALA A 289 -12.38 -4.66 -2.18
N PHE A 290 -11.67 -4.50 -1.07
CA PHE A 290 -11.89 -5.28 0.15
C PHE A 290 -13.19 -4.89 0.86
N ALA A 291 -13.42 -3.59 1.07
CA ALA A 291 -14.67 -3.10 1.65
C ALA A 291 -15.89 -3.44 0.78
N GLY A 292 -15.75 -3.32 -0.55
CA GLY A 292 -16.80 -3.68 -1.53
C GLY A 292 -17.14 -5.17 -1.50
N LEU A 293 -16.14 -6.05 -1.51
CA LEU A 293 -16.34 -7.50 -1.36
C LEU A 293 -17.10 -7.84 -0.08
N ALA A 294 -16.65 -7.28 1.04
CA ALA A 294 -17.22 -7.57 2.35
C ALA A 294 -18.67 -7.08 2.48
N LEU A 295 -18.97 -5.88 1.97
CA LEU A 295 -20.32 -5.33 1.96
C LEU A 295 -21.25 -6.10 1.02
N ALA A 296 -20.79 -6.44 -0.19
CA ALA A 296 -21.56 -7.25 -1.15
C ALA A 296 -21.93 -8.61 -0.56
N ARG A 297 -20.96 -9.34 0.01
CA ARG A 297 -21.18 -10.64 0.66
C ARG A 297 -22.08 -10.56 1.88
N LYS A 298 -21.97 -9.51 2.70
CA LYS A 298 -22.87 -9.26 3.83
C LYS A 298 -24.33 -9.03 3.39
N ARG A 299 -24.52 -8.38 2.24
CA ARG A 299 -25.84 -8.06 1.65
C ARG A 299 -26.36 -9.12 0.68
N HIS A 300 -25.61 -10.20 0.41
CA HIS A 300 -25.89 -11.20 -0.63
C HIS A 300 -26.05 -10.60 -2.04
N LEU A 301 -25.21 -9.62 -2.38
CA LEU A 301 -25.13 -8.97 -3.69
C LEU A 301 -24.02 -9.61 -4.56
N PRO A 302 -24.04 -9.40 -5.89
CA PRO A 302 -22.94 -9.77 -6.78
C PRO A 302 -21.60 -9.17 -6.33
N ASP A 303 -20.52 -9.95 -6.40
CA ASP A 303 -19.19 -9.58 -5.88
C ASP A 303 -18.04 -9.70 -6.90
N GLU A 304 -18.33 -10.10 -8.14
CA GLU A 304 -17.35 -10.60 -9.11
C GLU A 304 -16.29 -9.55 -9.47
N ARG A 305 -16.65 -8.26 -9.55
CA ARG A 305 -15.68 -7.18 -9.80
C ARG A 305 -14.72 -6.95 -8.64
N PHE A 306 -15.16 -7.20 -7.41
CA PHE A 306 -14.32 -7.11 -6.22
C PHE A 306 -13.42 -8.34 -6.08
N VAL A 307 -13.94 -9.53 -6.40
CA VAL A 307 -13.13 -10.76 -6.52
C VAL A 307 -12.01 -10.60 -7.56
N ALA A 308 -12.33 -10.10 -8.75
CA ALA A 308 -11.34 -9.84 -9.81
C ALA A 308 -10.32 -8.76 -9.42
N ALA A 309 -10.75 -7.70 -8.73
CA ALA A 309 -9.84 -6.68 -8.21
C ALA A 309 -8.86 -7.26 -7.18
N ILE A 310 -9.34 -8.06 -6.21
CA ILE A 310 -8.50 -8.68 -5.19
C ILE A 310 -7.52 -9.69 -5.79
N GLN A 311 -7.93 -10.44 -6.82
CA GLN A 311 -7.02 -11.30 -7.60
C GLN A 311 -5.87 -10.50 -8.24
N ARG A 312 -6.17 -9.35 -8.85
CA ARG A 312 -5.17 -8.43 -9.44
C ARG A 312 -4.26 -7.80 -8.38
N ILE A 313 -4.81 -7.37 -7.25
CA ILE A 313 -4.13 -6.54 -6.23
C ILE A 313 -3.28 -7.39 -5.28
N ALA A 314 -3.81 -8.50 -4.79
CA ALA A 314 -3.12 -9.36 -3.81
C ALA A 314 -2.34 -10.51 -4.44
N GLY A 315 -2.60 -10.84 -5.71
CA GLY A 315 -1.86 -11.88 -6.46
C GLY A 315 -1.85 -13.22 -5.71
N PRO A 316 -0.67 -13.79 -5.36
CA PRO A 316 -0.56 -15.05 -4.62
C PRO A 316 -1.33 -15.11 -3.28
N GLU A 317 -1.62 -13.97 -2.65
CA GLU A 317 -2.39 -13.94 -1.39
C GLU A 317 -3.91 -13.92 -1.60
N ALA A 318 -4.38 -13.60 -2.80
CA ALA A 318 -5.81 -13.46 -3.12
C ALA A 318 -6.66 -14.70 -2.75
N PRO A 319 -6.23 -15.96 -3.00
CA PRO A 319 -7.04 -17.13 -2.62
C PRO A 319 -7.34 -17.21 -1.12
N ARG A 320 -6.40 -16.78 -0.27
CA ARG A 320 -6.58 -16.79 1.20
C ARG A 320 -7.47 -15.64 1.66
N LEU A 321 -7.34 -14.46 1.06
CA LEU A 321 -8.21 -13.31 1.33
C LEU A 321 -9.66 -13.58 0.91
N LEU A 322 -9.86 -14.18 -0.26
CA LEU A 322 -11.18 -14.54 -0.79
C LEU A 322 -11.85 -15.66 0.02
N ALA A 323 -11.06 -16.59 0.59
CA ALA A 323 -11.54 -17.62 1.51
C ALA A 323 -11.88 -17.06 2.90
N PHE A 324 -11.05 -16.15 3.44
CA PHE A 324 -11.32 -15.47 4.70
C PHE A 324 -12.61 -14.67 4.63
N ALA A 325 -12.87 -13.96 3.53
CA ALA A 325 -14.10 -13.18 3.33
C ALA A 325 -15.37 -14.03 3.12
N ASN A 326 -15.43 -15.29 3.59
CA ASN A 326 -16.63 -16.13 3.55
C ASN A 326 -17.49 -15.92 4.82
N PRO A 327 -18.75 -15.41 4.72
CA PRO A 327 -19.58 -15.12 5.88
C PRO A 327 -20.05 -16.32 6.72
N GLU A 328 -19.96 -17.54 6.21
CA GLU A 328 -20.29 -18.76 6.97
C GLU A 328 -19.07 -19.20 7.78
N THR A 329 -17.90 -19.26 7.15
CA THR A 329 -16.61 -19.55 7.80
C THR A 329 -16.32 -18.58 8.94
N LEU A 330 -16.48 -17.28 8.70
CA LEU A 330 -16.24 -16.23 9.70
C LEU A 330 -17.15 -16.32 10.92
N ARG A 331 -18.39 -16.81 10.77
CA ARG A 331 -19.32 -17.02 11.89
C ARG A 331 -19.12 -18.36 12.61
N ALA A 332 -18.61 -19.36 11.90
CA ALA A 332 -18.38 -20.69 12.46
C ALA A 332 -17.18 -20.70 13.42
N ASP A 333 -16.05 -20.12 13.01
CA ASP A 333 -14.87 -19.96 13.86
C ASP A 333 -14.01 -18.74 13.42
N PRO A 334 -14.23 -17.55 14.02
CA PRO A 334 -13.41 -16.37 13.75
C PRO A 334 -11.92 -16.59 14.03
N ALA A 335 -11.58 -17.37 15.07
CA ALA A 335 -10.19 -17.55 15.50
C ALA A 335 -9.41 -18.47 14.54
N ALA A 336 -10.03 -19.53 14.04
CA ALA A 336 -9.46 -20.37 12.99
C ALA A 336 -9.33 -19.61 11.66
N ALA A 337 -10.31 -18.74 11.32
CA ALA A 337 -10.23 -17.88 10.15
C ALA A 337 -9.04 -16.91 10.24
N GLU A 338 -8.85 -16.24 11.39
CA GLU A 338 -7.72 -15.33 11.63
C GLU A 338 -6.37 -16.07 11.61
N ALA A 339 -6.28 -17.26 12.21
CA ALA A 339 -5.07 -18.08 12.16
C ALA A 339 -4.68 -18.48 10.72
N GLY A 340 -5.67 -18.68 9.84
CA GLY A 340 -5.47 -18.91 8.41
C GLY A 340 -4.84 -17.73 7.62
N LEU A 341 -4.75 -16.55 8.22
CA LEU A 341 -4.07 -15.37 7.67
C LEU A 341 -2.55 -15.36 7.93
N SER A 342 -1.93 -16.46 8.34
CA SER A 342 -0.48 -16.55 8.53
C SER A 342 0.16 -17.51 7.52
N PRO A 343 1.32 -17.17 6.90
CA PRO A 343 1.97 -15.87 6.85
C PRO A 343 1.30 -14.93 5.81
N MET A 344 1.07 -13.66 6.10
CA MET A 344 0.43 -12.69 5.16
C MET A 344 0.94 -11.27 5.36
N ARG A 345 1.17 -10.52 4.28
CA ARG A 345 1.70 -9.14 4.32
C ARG A 345 0.84 -8.23 5.24
N PRO A 346 1.46 -7.30 6.01
CA PRO A 346 0.76 -6.51 7.03
C PRO A 346 -0.48 -5.76 6.52
N ILE A 347 -0.39 -5.12 5.34
CA ILE A 347 -1.54 -4.45 4.71
C ILE A 347 -2.69 -5.42 4.43
N PHE A 348 -2.42 -6.58 3.83
CA PHE A 348 -3.46 -7.56 3.49
C PHE A 348 -4.03 -8.27 4.71
N ARG A 349 -3.26 -8.43 5.80
CA ARG A 349 -3.81 -8.83 7.10
C ARG A 349 -4.75 -7.75 7.66
N GLY A 350 -4.39 -6.47 7.53
CA GLY A 350 -5.26 -5.35 7.87
C GLY A 350 -6.57 -5.37 7.10
N GLU A 351 -6.51 -5.55 5.78
CA GLU A 351 -7.67 -5.63 4.88
C GLU A 351 -8.55 -6.85 5.18
N ALA A 352 -7.97 -8.01 5.45
CA ALA A 352 -8.71 -9.20 5.88
C ALA A 352 -9.52 -8.91 7.15
N LEU A 353 -8.87 -8.37 8.19
CA LEU A 353 -9.54 -8.03 9.45
C LEU A 353 -10.60 -6.94 9.26
N ALA A 354 -10.37 -5.97 8.37
CA ALA A 354 -11.38 -4.99 7.97
C ALA A 354 -12.60 -5.64 7.31
N MET A 355 -12.41 -6.55 6.34
CA MET A 355 -13.50 -7.34 5.75
C MET A 355 -14.26 -8.15 6.80
N GLY A 356 -13.55 -8.77 7.74
CA GLY A 356 -14.13 -9.54 8.84
C GLY A 356 -15.03 -8.69 9.74
N VAL A 357 -14.57 -7.49 10.11
CA VAL A 357 -15.37 -6.49 10.85
C VAL A 357 -16.60 -6.06 10.05
N VAL A 358 -16.46 -5.77 8.76
CA VAL A 358 -17.59 -5.40 7.89
C VAL A 358 -18.63 -6.53 7.85
N ILE A 359 -18.23 -7.78 7.60
CA ILE A 359 -19.12 -8.93 7.46
C ILE A 359 -19.86 -9.26 8.77
N LEU A 360 -19.13 -9.34 9.90
CA LEU A 360 -19.68 -9.74 11.20
C LEU A 360 -20.33 -8.59 11.99
N GLY A 361 -19.92 -7.34 11.76
CA GLY A 361 -20.43 -6.18 12.49
C GLY A 361 -20.08 -6.23 13.98
N ASP A 362 -21.10 -6.21 14.85
CA ASP A 362 -20.91 -6.28 16.31
C ASP A 362 -20.47 -7.67 16.80
N GLU A 363 -20.63 -8.72 15.98
CA GLU A 363 -20.14 -10.09 16.26
C GLU A 363 -18.63 -10.24 15.99
N ALA A 364 -17.97 -9.25 15.37
CA ALA A 364 -16.55 -9.31 15.06
C ALA A 364 -15.68 -9.25 16.34
N PRO A 365 -14.65 -10.11 16.48
CA PRO A 365 -13.70 -10.04 17.59
C PRO A 365 -13.14 -8.62 17.78
N SER A 366 -13.19 -8.11 19.01
CA SER A 366 -12.93 -6.69 19.29
C SER A 366 -11.51 -6.23 18.95
N HIS A 367 -10.54 -7.15 18.93
CA HIS A 367 -9.17 -6.83 18.53
C HIS A 367 -9.02 -6.62 17.02
N TRP A 368 -9.90 -7.19 16.18
CA TRP A 368 -9.87 -6.98 14.71
C TRP A 368 -10.01 -5.51 14.35
N ARG A 369 -10.96 -4.80 14.98
CA ARG A 369 -11.13 -3.34 14.79
C ARG A 369 -9.86 -2.57 15.11
N SER A 370 -9.19 -2.90 16.21
CA SER A 370 -7.98 -2.20 16.64
C SER A 370 -6.74 -2.58 15.82
N LEU A 371 -6.58 -3.84 15.43
CA LEU A 371 -5.47 -4.30 14.60
C LEU A 371 -5.62 -3.84 13.15
N ALA A 372 -6.83 -3.83 12.58
CA ALA A 372 -7.10 -3.19 11.28
C ALA A 372 -6.81 -1.68 11.31
N ARG A 373 -7.20 -0.96 12.38
CA ARG A 373 -6.83 0.46 12.57
C ARG A 373 -5.32 0.67 12.78
N ALA A 374 -4.58 -0.33 13.26
CA ALA A 374 -3.13 -0.26 13.39
C ALA A 374 -2.44 -0.53 12.05
N LEU A 375 -2.90 -1.52 11.27
CA LEU A 375 -2.30 -1.95 10.01
C LEU A 375 -2.73 -1.14 8.78
N LEU A 376 -3.83 -0.38 8.84
CA LEU A 376 -4.37 0.45 7.75
C LEU A 376 -4.51 1.92 8.17
N PHE A 377 -4.11 2.82 7.25
CA PHE A 377 -4.28 4.27 7.38
C PHE A 377 -5.74 4.70 7.16
N ALA A 378 -6.07 5.97 7.41
CA ALA A 378 -7.45 6.48 7.31
C ALA A 378 -8.10 6.38 5.92
N ASP A 379 -7.30 6.50 4.85
CA ASP A 379 -7.69 6.39 3.45
C ASP A 379 -7.84 4.93 2.97
N GLU A 380 -7.39 3.96 3.77
CA GLU A 380 -7.29 2.55 3.38
C GLU A 380 -8.38 1.65 3.97
N ARG A 381 -9.38 2.20 4.69
CA ARG A 381 -10.41 1.38 5.37
C ARG A 381 -11.70 2.15 5.66
N PRO A 382 -12.80 1.42 5.93
CA PRO A 382 -13.98 1.99 6.58
C PRO A 382 -13.66 2.58 7.97
N TYR A 383 -14.61 3.34 8.50
CA TYR A 383 -14.62 3.73 9.91
C TYR A 383 -15.06 2.56 10.79
N PHE A 384 -14.29 2.31 11.86
CA PHE A 384 -14.60 1.33 12.89
C PHE A 384 -14.60 2.02 14.26
N ARG A 385 -15.60 1.71 15.09
CA ARG A 385 -15.83 2.33 16.42
C ARG A 385 -14.87 1.84 17.51
#